data_AF-A0A956CZY7-F1
#
_entry.id   AF-A0A956CZY7-F1
#
_cell.length_a   1.000
_cell.length_b   1.000
_cell.length_c   1.000
_cell.angle_alpha   90.00
_cell.angle_beta   90.00
_cell.angle_gamma   90.00
#
_symmetry.space_group_name_H-M   'P 1'
#
loop_
_entity.id
_entity.type
_entity.pdbx_description
1 polymer ?
#
loop_
_entity_poly.entity_id
_entity_poly.type
_entity_poly.pdbx_seq_one_letter_code
_entity_poly.pdbx_strand_id
1 'polypeptide(L)'
;MQGKPFSPSERYTICSQCSRPFEVPIEGGEVFCGECGAPSTVGPRETRTVRELAPSPTVSEAARLQTLRRQDGKPLLPPNGIAPLIEGGRIPPHKVQEAILAWQGSRREVVTTGSYEAAGRLHFLTMMLGQTAGAFESPLEQRALHESAIDVTPIPRYRQELLCDLSRLAARHDDPRSAREWLALCDPTPQDIDMDSSYRVATAYLETKDRQWAAVIQALGEGADDVPIADHMDSLAWVVQANAWEMLGQPERALPILEKAMSRASGSVKRIVDKHGLCPLTYPQAAQVRTSHAAAAVGAASGGTIGKVLLGVAALQGVIGLGLLAVIGLQTLGLFHLVDLESSGEDMGALPAGLVMVGVAFVLGLMGYRMYAAGAKARRLLLHGVSTTAELQSIGRTGTTVNDVPQYRLDLLVRVPAGGTQPASTKLLLDATEVGTFVKGAILKVKFDPTHPGDVVLDPT
;
A
#
# COMPACT_ATOMS: atom_id res chain seq x y z
N MET A 1 30.34 -22.68 16.02
CA MET A 1 29.60 -22.72 14.74
C MET A 1 28.13 -22.69 15.11
N GLN A 2 27.45 -21.55 14.95
CA GLN A 2 26.00 -21.52 15.12
C GLN A 2 25.40 -22.29 13.94
N GLY A 3 24.52 -23.26 14.22
CA GLY A 3 23.84 -24.04 13.18
C GLY A 3 23.12 -23.12 12.21
N LYS A 4 22.98 -23.56 10.96
CA LYS A 4 22.23 -22.83 9.94
C LYS A 4 20.74 -23.00 10.24
N PRO A 5 20.04 -21.96 10.71
CA PRO A 5 18.73 -22.14 11.32
C PRO A 5 17.68 -22.69 10.35
N PHE A 6 17.91 -22.63 9.03
CA PHE A 6 16.99 -23.10 7.99
C PHE A 6 17.50 -24.29 7.18
N SER A 7 18.50 -25.05 7.65
CA SER A 7 19.02 -26.18 6.89
C SER A 7 17.99 -27.32 6.72
N PRO A 8 17.63 -27.72 5.49
CA PRO A 8 16.76 -28.87 5.24
C PRO A 8 17.36 -30.22 5.66
N SER A 9 18.59 -30.30 6.15
CA SER A 9 19.10 -31.53 6.78
C SER A 9 18.66 -31.68 8.23
N GLU A 10 18.23 -30.60 8.86
CA GLU A 10 17.62 -30.59 10.20
C GLU A 10 16.10 -30.53 10.04
N ARG A 11 15.34 -30.84 11.10
CA ARG A 11 13.88 -30.71 11.12
C ARG A 11 13.38 -30.24 12.46
N TYR A 12 12.48 -29.27 12.43
CA TYR A 12 11.92 -28.69 13.64
C TYR A 12 10.40 -28.67 13.53
N THR A 13 9.73 -29.03 14.62
CA THR A 13 8.27 -28.95 14.71
C THR A 13 7.88 -28.17 15.96
N ILE A 14 6.64 -27.69 15.98
CA ILE A 14 6.04 -27.02 17.12
C ILE A 14 5.33 -28.08 17.97
N CYS A 15 5.56 -28.08 19.27
CA CYS A 15 4.86 -28.96 20.20
C CYS A 15 3.35 -28.67 20.20
N SER A 16 2.53 -29.71 20.13
CA SER A 16 1.07 -29.59 20.15
C SER A 16 0.50 -29.15 21.50
N GLN A 17 1.29 -29.23 22.58
CA GLN A 17 0.88 -28.87 23.94
C GLN A 17 1.38 -27.48 24.35
N CYS A 18 2.69 -27.22 24.29
CA CYS A 18 3.28 -25.97 24.79
C CYS A 18 3.64 -24.95 23.69
N SER A 19 3.45 -25.30 22.42
CA SER A 19 3.80 -24.46 21.26
C SER A 19 5.28 -24.07 21.14
N ARG A 20 6.19 -24.71 21.89
CA ARG A 20 7.63 -24.50 21.73
C ARG A 20 8.19 -25.33 20.57
N PRO A 21 9.19 -24.81 19.83
CA PRO A 21 9.87 -25.55 18.78
C PRO A 21 10.74 -26.64 19.41
N PHE A 22 10.89 -27.77 18.73
CA PHE A 22 11.85 -28.80 19.09
C PHE A 22 12.30 -29.56 17.85
N GLU A 23 13.53 -30.08 17.90
CA GLU A 23 14.13 -30.87 16.83
C GLU A 23 13.49 -32.26 16.77
N VAL A 24 13.29 -32.78 15.55
CA VAL A 24 12.74 -34.11 15.32
C VAL A 24 13.52 -34.84 14.22
N PRO A 25 13.61 -36.18 14.23
CA PRO A 25 14.29 -36.92 13.17
C PRO A 25 13.66 -36.74 11.79
N ILE A 26 14.49 -36.81 10.75
CA ILE A 26 14.05 -36.67 9.35
C ILE A 26 13.17 -37.86 8.95
N GLU A 27 13.55 -39.05 9.39
CA GLU A 27 12.81 -40.30 9.24
C GLU A 27 11.48 -40.34 10.02
N GLY A 28 11.25 -39.37 10.90
CA GLY A 28 10.10 -39.34 11.80
C GLY A 28 10.29 -40.26 13.01
N GLY A 29 9.18 -40.62 13.67
CA GLY A 29 9.17 -41.46 14.86
C GLY A 29 8.48 -40.82 16.06
N GLU A 30 8.60 -41.46 17.21
CA GLU A 30 8.16 -40.94 18.50
C GLU A 30 9.26 -40.10 19.13
N VAL A 31 8.92 -38.87 19.48
CA VAL A 31 9.83 -37.87 20.07
C VAL A 31 9.14 -37.18 21.23
N PHE A 32 9.91 -36.74 22.20
CA PHE A 32 9.40 -36.01 23.36
C PHE A 32 9.81 -34.55 23.26
N CYS A 33 8.86 -33.64 23.50
CA CYS A 33 9.17 -32.22 23.55
C CYS A 33 10.12 -31.95 24.73
N GLY A 34 11.28 -31.35 24.47
CA GLY A 34 12.28 -31.05 25.50
C GLY A 34 11.79 -30.09 26.60
N GLU A 35 10.79 -29.26 26.30
CA GLU A 35 10.28 -28.24 27.23
C GLU A 35 9.17 -28.76 28.15
N CYS A 36 8.17 -29.47 27.62
CA CYS A 36 7.01 -29.94 28.41
C CYS A 36 6.92 -31.45 28.58
N GLY A 37 7.83 -32.22 27.96
CA GLY A 37 7.85 -33.69 28.01
C GLY A 37 6.71 -34.37 27.24
N ALA A 38 5.84 -33.63 26.55
CA ALA A 38 4.73 -34.22 25.81
C ALA A 38 5.24 -35.11 24.65
N PRO A 39 4.72 -36.33 24.48
CA PRO A 39 5.05 -37.16 23.34
C PRO A 39 4.45 -36.59 22.06
N SER A 40 5.17 -36.74 20.95
CA SER A 40 4.73 -36.36 19.61
C SER A 40 5.14 -37.45 18.62
N THR A 41 4.20 -37.87 17.79
CA THR A 41 4.45 -38.79 16.68
C THR A 41 4.55 -37.97 15.41
N VAL A 42 5.68 -38.07 14.71
CA VAL A 42 5.94 -37.31 13.49
C VAL A 42 6.23 -38.30 12.36
N GLY A 43 5.55 -38.16 11.23
CA GLY A 43 5.84 -38.99 10.04
C GLY A 43 7.18 -38.61 9.39
N PRO A 44 7.76 -39.46 8.52
CA PRO A 44 8.96 -39.09 7.76
C PRO A 44 8.74 -37.80 6.98
N ARG A 45 9.80 -36.99 6.83
CA ARG A 45 9.74 -35.78 6.02
C ARG A 45 9.43 -36.16 4.58
N GLU A 46 8.39 -35.56 4.02
CA GLU A 46 8.09 -35.67 2.60
C GLU A 46 9.15 -34.93 1.78
N THR A 47 10.00 -35.68 1.09
CA THR A 47 11.09 -35.17 0.25
C THR A 47 10.74 -35.07 -1.23
N ARG A 48 9.57 -35.58 -1.65
CA ARG A 48 9.11 -35.43 -3.03
C ARG A 48 8.83 -33.97 -3.34
N THR A 49 9.12 -33.58 -4.58
CA THR A 49 8.80 -32.25 -5.07
C THR A 49 7.29 -32.07 -5.17
N VAL A 50 6.80 -30.84 -5.08
CA VAL A 50 5.37 -30.54 -5.28
C VAL A 50 4.89 -31.02 -6.64
N ARG A 51 5.74 -30.94 -7.67
CA ARG A 51 5.46 -31.44 -9.02
C ARG A 51 5.26 -32.97 -9.06
N GLU A 52 6.01 -33.72 -8.27
CA GLU A 52 5.82 -35.18 -8.16
C GLU A 52 4.54 -35.54 -7.40
N LEU A 53 4.15 -34.73 -6.41
CA LEU A 53 2.91 -34.91 -5.66
C LEU A 53 1.66 -34.54 -6.49
N ALA A 54 1.78 -33.53 -7.35
CA ALA A 54 0.71 -33.03 -8.20
C ALA A 54 1.25 -32.64 -9.58
N PRO A 55 1.33 -33.59 -10.53
CA PRO A 55 1.85 -33.31 -11.86
C PRO A 55 1.01 -32.27 -12.60
N SER A 56 1.61 -31.14 -12.93
CA SER A 56 1.02 -30.11 -13.80
C SER A 56 1.06 -30.55 -15.27
N PRO A 57 0.01 -30.31 -16.07
CA PRO A 57 0.06 -30.55 -17.51
C PRO A 57 1.17 -29.72 -18.16
N THR A 58 1.85 -30.28 -19.16
CA THR A 58 2.85 -29.54 -19.94
C THR A 58 2.12 -28.64 -20.93
N VAL A 59 2.17 -27.33 -20.69
CA VAL A 59 1.62 -26.28 -21.56
C VAL A 59 2.74 -25.34 -21.99
N SER A 60 2.58 -24.64 -23.11
CA SER A 60 3.53 -23.60 -23.50
C SER A 60 3.51 -22.45 -22.50
N GLU A 61 4.65 -21.77 -22.31
CA GLU A 61 4.76 -20.68 -21.34
C GLU A 61 3.74 -19.55 -21.61
N ALA A 62 3.52 -19.20 -22.88
CA ALA A 62 2.52 -18.21 -23.25
C ALA A 62 1.09 -18.59 -22.83
N ALA A 63 0.70 -19.85 -23.05
CA ALA A 63 -0.61 -20.35 -22.64
C ALA A 63 -0.75 -20.44 -21.11
N ARG A 64 0.35 -20.76 -20.42
CA ARG A 64 0.44 -20.76 -18.95
C ARG A 64 0.22 -19.36 -18.40
N LEU A 65 0.98 -18.35 -18.88
CA LEU A 65 0.84 -16.96 -18.45
C LEU A 65 -0.56 -16.39 -18.74
N GLN A 66 -1.18 -16.75 -19.87
CA GLN A 66 -2.58 -16.38 -20.12
C GLN A 66 -3.55 -17.00 -19.11
N THR A 67 -3.28 -18.24 -18.66
CA THR A 67 -4.09 -18.88 -17.62
C THR A 67 -3.92 -18.22 -16.27
N LEU A 68 -2.69 -17.86 -15.89
CA LEU A 68 -2.40 -17.14 -14.65
C LEU A 68 -3.07 -15.75 -14.63
N ARG A 69 -3.02 -14.99 -15.73
CA ARG A 69 -3.71 -13.69 -15.84
C ARG A 69 -5.22 -13.78 -15.62
N ARG A 70 -5.87 -14.91 -15.89
CA ARG A 70 -7.31 -15.12 -15.62
C ARG A 70 -7.62 -15.35 -14.13
N GLN A 71 -6.60 -15.68 -13.34
CA GLN A 71 -6.73 -15.91 -11.90
C GLN A 71 -6.42 -14.67 -11.07
N ASP A 72 -5.76 -13.69 -11.68
CA ASP A 72 -5.35 -12.42 -11.09
C ASP A 72 -6.56 -11.55 -10.63
N GLY A 73 -6.30 -10.59 -9.74
CA GLY A 73 -7.29 -9.68 -9.17
C GLY A 73 -8.19 -10.30 -8.09
N LYS A 74 -7.76 -11.43 -7.51
CA LYS A 74 -8.44 -12.08 -6.40
C LYS A 74 -7.70 -11.78 -5.09
N PRO A 75 -8.25 -10.93 -4.22
CA PRO A 75 -7.60 -10.64 -2.95
C PRO A 75 -7.55 -11.90 -2.08
N LEU A 76 -6.45 -12.07 -1.34
CA LEU A 76 -6.35 -13.11 -0.33
C LEU A 76 -7.25 -12.74 0.86
N LEU A 77 -8.39 -13.41 0.96
CA LEU A 77 -9.34 -13.22 2.06
C LEU A 77 -9.02 -14.16 3.22
N PRO A 78 -9.17 -13.71 4.48
CA PRO A 78 -9.03 -14.59 5.63
C PRO A 78 -10.11 -15.69 5.57
N PRO A 79 -9.73 -16.96 5.74
CA PRO A 79 -10.69 -18.05 5.93
C PRO A 79 -11.70 -17.78 7.07
N ASN A 80 -12.84 -18.46 6.99
CA ASN A 80 -13.87 -18.37 8.03
C ASN A 80 -13.32 -18.72 9.42
N GLY A 81 -13.81 -18.03 10.45
CA GLY A 81 -13.44 -18.28 11.84
C GLY A 81 -12.16 -17.57 12.32
N ILE A 82 -11.33 -17.02 11.43
CA ILE A 82 -10.10 -16.30 11.82
C ILE A 82 -10.09 -14.82 11.44
N ALA A 83 -11.13 -14.32 10.76
CA ALA A 83 -11.28 -12.90 10.45
C ALA A 83 -11.15 -11.98 11.68
N PRO A 84 -11.69 -12.31 12.89
CA PRO A 84 -11.52 -11.48 14.09
C PRO A 84 -10.05 -11.31 14.53
N LEU A 85 -9.14 -12.17 14.09
CA LEU A 85 -7.72 -12.11 14.41
C LEU A 85 -6.94 -11.09 13.57
N ILE A 86 -7.56 -10.58 12.49
CA ILE A 86 -6.89 -9.76 11.47
C ILE A 86 -7.39 -8.32 11.54
N GLU A 87 -6.46 -7.39 11.72
CA GLU A 87 -6.71 -5.95 11.75
C GLU A 87 -5.80 -5.24 10.74
N GLY A 88 -6.38 -4.54 9.78
CA GLY A 88 -5.62 -3.84 8.74
C GLY A 88 -4.72 -4.78 7.91
N GLY A 89 -5.18 -6.02 7.68
CA GLY A 89 -4.45 -7.03 6.92
C GLY A 89 -3.28 -7.66 7.66
N ARG A 90 -3.21 -7.57 8.99
CA ARG A 90 -2.17 -8.20 9.83
C ARG A 90 -2.72 -8.72 11.15
N ILE A 91 -1.98 -9.62 11.80
CA ILE A 91 -2.24 -9.98 13.19
C ILE A 91 -1.62 -8.87 14.07
N PRO A 92 -2.40 -8.12 14.85
CA PRO A 92 -1.84 -7.12 15.76
C PRO A 92 -1.08 -7.82 16.91
N PRO A 93 -0.06 -7.18 17.51
CA PRO A 93 0.76 -7.81 18.55
C PRO A 93 -0.04 -8.42 19.71
N HIS A 94 -1.15 -7.79 20.10
CA HIS A 94 -2.00 -8.24 21.21
C HIS A 94 -2.85 -9.49 20.89
N LYS A 95 -2.94 -9.90 19.61
CA LYS A 95 -3.67 -11.12 19.18
C LYS A 95 -2.76 -12.27 18.78
N VAL A 96 -1.43 -12.11 18.90
CA VAL A 96 -0.48 -13.16 18.50
C VAL A 96 -0.74 -14.47 19.24
N GLN A 97 -0.97 -14.41 20.56
CA GLN A 97 -1.23 -15.62 21.33
C GLN A 97 -2.54 -16.32 20.92
N GLU A 98 -3.61 -15.55 20.67
CA GLU A 98 -4.88 -16.08 20.18
C GLU A 98 -4.72 -16.73 18.81
N ALA A 99 -3.95 -16.10 17.91
CA ALA A 99 -3.64 -16.64 16.60
C ALA A 99 -2.80 -17.92 16.66
N ILE A 100 -1.84 -18.04 17.59
CA ILE A 100 -1.09 -19.28 17.83
C ILE A 100 -2.02 -20.39 18.30
N LEU A 101 -2.98 -20.10 19.19
CA LEU A 101 -3.98 -21.08 19.63
C LEU A 101 -4.89 -21.53 18.48
N ALA A 102 -5.37 -20.59 17.64
CA ALA A 102 -6.15 -20.89 16.45
C ALA A 102 -5.36 -21.73 15.43
N TRP A 103 -4.06 -21.44 15.29
CA TRP A 103 -3.14 -22.19 14.43
C TRP A 103 -2.97 -23.63 14.92
N GLN A 104 -2.74 -23.84 16.23
CA GLN A 104 -2.67 -25.18 16.83
C GLN A 104 -3.99 -25.95 16.70
N GLY A 105 -5.12 -25.27 16.89
CA GLY A 105 -6.44 -25.85 16.67
C GLY A 105 -6.62 -26.34 15.23
N SER A 106 -6.28 -25.50 14.26
CA SER A 106 -6.36 -25.84 12.84
C SER A 106 -5.42 -26.99 12.48
N ARG A 107 -4.19 -27.00 12.99
CA ARG A 107 -3.23 -28.10 12.79
C ARG A 107 -3.78 -29.43 13.29
N ARG A 108 -4.30 -29.47 14.52
CA ARG A 108 -4.91 -30.68 15.10
C ARG A 108 -6.08 -31.17 14.25
N GLU A 109 -6.96 -30.26 13.83
CA GLU A 109 -8.10 -30.61 12.99
C GLU A 109 -7.65 -31.21 11.64
N VAL A 110 -6.64 -30.65 10.98
CA VAL A 110 -6.07 -31.23 9.75
C VAL A 110 -5.55 -32.65 9.98
N VAL A 111 -4.78 -32.87 11.06
CA VAL A 111 -4.24 -34.20 11.38
C VAL A 111 -5.35 -35.21 11.67
N THR A 112 -6.39 -34.81 12.40
CA THR A 112 -7.47 -35.71 12.81
C THR A 112 -8.48 -35.98 11.70
N THR A 113 -8.77 -34.98 10.86
CA THR A 113 -9.92 -35.03 9.93
C THR A 113 -9.53 -34.95 8.46
N GLY A 114 -8.33 -34.48 8.13
CA GLY A 114 -7.95 -34.14 6.75
C GLY A 114 -8.70 -32.93 6.17
N SER A 115 -9.37 -32.12 7.00
CA SER A 115 -10.21 -30.98 6.54
C SER A 115 -9.42 -29.97 5.70
N TYR A 116 -9.87 -29.75 4.46
CA TYR A 116 -9.30 -28.73 3.57
C TYR A 116 -9.54 -27.30 4.06
N GLU A 117 -10.65 -27.06 4.76
CA GLU A 117 -10.94 -25.76 5.36
C GLU A 117 -9.96 -25.45 6.50
N ALA A 118 -9.70 -26.44 7.36
CA ALA A 118 -8.69 -26.35 8.41
C ALA A 118 -7.29 -26.15 7.84
N ALA A 119 -6.95 -26.82 6.73
CA ALA A 119 -5.69 -26.62 6.03
C ALA A 119 -5.57 -25.19 5.48
N GLY A 120 -6.67 -24.60 4.99
CA GLY A 120 -6.72 -23.20 4.58
C GLY A 120 -6.47 -22.23 5.74
N ARG A 121 -7.12 -22.45 6.90
CA ARG A 121 -6.85 -21.67 8.13
C ARG A 121 -5.39 -21.80 8.57
N LEU A 122 -4.87 -23.03 8.59
CA LEU A 122 -3.50 -23.34 9.00
C LEU A 122 -2.49 -22.62 8.09
N HIS A 123 -2.66 -22.72 6.78
CA HIS A 123 -1.84 -22.04 5.79
C HIS A 123 -1.84 -20.52 5.99
N PHE A 124 -3.04 -19.92 6.01
CA PHE A 124 -3.19 -18.47 6.18
C PHE A 124 -2.56 -17.97 7.47
N LEU A 125 -2.84 -18.63 8.61
CA LEU A 125 -2.24 -18.25 9.90
C LEU A 125 -0.72 -18.41 9.91
N THR A 126 -0.18 -19.43 9.23
CA THR A 126 1.28 -19.62 9.13
C THR A 126 1.93 -18.43 8.42
N MET A 127 1.39 -18.01 7.27
CA MET A 127 1.89 -16.84 6.54
C MET A 127 1.79 -15.56 7.39
N MET A 128 0.62 -15.33 8.00
CA MET A 128 0.38 -14.11 8.79
C MET A 128 1.26 -14.03 10.04
N LEU A 129 1.41 -15.13 10.78
CA LEU A 129 2.29 -15.20 11.94
C LEU A 129 3.76 -15.03 11.51
N GLY A 130 4.17 -15.66 10.41
CA GLY A 130 5.53 -15.52 9.86
C GLY A 130 5.89 -14.09 9.45
N GLN A 131 4.90 -13.26 9.08
CA GLN A 131 5.12 -11.86 8.73
C GLN A 131 5.01 -10.90 9.94
N THR A 132 4.48 -11.37 11.06
CA THR A 132 4.24 -10.53 12.24
C THR A 132 5.54 -10.29 13.02
N ALA A 133 5.97 -9.03 13.08
CA ALA A 133 7.17 -8.66 13.81
C ALA A 133 7.03 -8.98 15.30
N GLY A 134 8.05 -9.64 15.88
CA GLY A 134 8.05 -10.03 17.28
C GLY A 134 7.11 -11.20 17.64
N ALA A 135 6.48 -11.85 16.65
CA ALA A 135 5.70 -13.06 16.92
C ALA A 135 6.57 -14.24 17.39
N PHE A 136 7.87 -14.21 17.05
CA PHE A 136 8.83 -15.25 17.39
C PHE A 136 10.10 -14.62 17.97
N GLU A 137 10.63 -15.26 19.01
CA GLU A 137 11.87 -14.86 19.68
C GLU A 137 13.09 -15.30 18.88
N SER A 138 12.95 -16.37 18.09
CA SER A 138 14.06 -16.94 17.31
C SER A 138 13.65 -17.31 15.87
N PRO A 139 14.62 -17.34 14.93
CA PRO A 139 14.39 -17.86 13.58
C PRO A 139 13.96 -19.34 13.56
N LEU A 140 14.36 -20.11 14.58
CA LEU A 140 14.00 -21.52 14.72
C LEU A 140 12.51 -21.71 15.02
N GLU A 141 11.90 -20.83 15.84
CA GLU A 141 10.45 -20.85 16.07
C GLU A 141 9.68 -20.60 14.78
N GLN A 142 10.12 -19.61 14.01
CA GLN A 142 9.52 -19.29 12.72
C GLN A 142 9.64 -20.45 11.73
N ARG A 143 10.79 -21.10 11.66
CA ARG A 143 11.00 -22.31 10.86
C ARG A 143 10.07 -23.45 11.29
N ALA A 144 10.05 -23.75 12.58
CA ALA A 144 9.26 -24.83 13.15
C ALA A 144 7.77 -24.63 12.86
N LEU A 145 7.27 -23.40 12.87
CA LEU A 145 5.91 -23.06 12.45
C LEU A 145 5.62 -23.51 11.01
N HIS A 146 6.49 -23.17 10.06
CA HIS A 146 6.31 -23.51 8.64
C HIS A 146 6.43 -25.00 8.41
N GLU A 147 7.46 -25.65 8.96
CA GLU A 147 7.65 -27.10 8.83
C GLU A 147 6.48 -27.89 9.43
N SER A 148 5.97 -27.47 10.60
CA SER A 148 4.80 -28.10 11.23
C SER A 148 3.54 -28.01 10.38
N ALA A 149 3.36 -26.91 9.64
CA ALA A 149 2.25 -26.75 8.71
C ALA A 149 2.46 -27.58 7.44
N ILE A 150 3.68 -27.60 6.88
CA ILE A 150 4.07 -28.42 5.72
C ILE A 150 3.85 -29.91 5.99
N ASP A 151 4.16 -30.38 7.20
CA ASP A 151 4.06 -31.79 7.60
C ASP A 151 2.63 -32.34 7.56
N VAL A 152 1.63 -31.49 7.78
CA VAL A 152 0.23 -31.92 7.90
C VAL A 152 -0.64 -31.49 6.73
N THR A 153 -0.19 -30.52 5.92
CA THR A 153 -1.03 -29.92 4.88
C THR A 153 -1.20 -30.85 3.68
N PRO A 154 -2.45 -31.26 3.34
CA PRO A 154 -2.68 -32.18 2.23
C PRO A 154 -2.74 -31.50 0.86
N ILE A 155 -2.84 -30.17 0.81
CA ILE A 155 -3.02 -29.41 -0.43
C ILE A 155 -1.64 -29.01 -1.00
N PRO A 156 -1.28 -29.46 -2.22
CA PRO A 156 0.01 -29.17 -2.85
C PRO A 156 0.30 -27.67 -3.00
N ARG A 157 -0.72 -26.86 -3.29
CA ARG A 157 -0.60 -25.39 -3.37
C ARG A 157 -0.03 -24.77 -2.10
N TYR A 158 -0.69 -25.02 -0.96
CA TYR A 158 -0.26 -24.48 0.33
C TYR A 158 1.13 -24.99 0.72
N ARG A 159 1.45 -26.25 0.38
CA ARG A 159 2.80 -26.78 0.59
C ARG A 159 3.85 -25.99 -0.20
N GLN A 160 3.60 -25.68 -1.46
CA GLN A 160 4.51 -24.87 -2.29
C GLN A 160 4.72 -23.48 -1.73
N GLU A 161 3.65 -22.78 -1.34
CA GLU A 161 3.74 -21.44 -0.77
C GLU A 161 4.60 -21.43 0.51
N LEU A 162 4.37 -22.39 1.41
CA LEU A 162 5.15 -22.53 2.65
C LEU A 162 6.62 -22.89 2.41
N LEU A 163 6.92 -23.72 1.41
CA LEU A 163 8.29 -24.02 0.99
C LEU A 163 8.99 -22.78 0.41
N CYS A 164 8.28 -21.98 -0.38
CA CYS A 164 8.77 -20.71 -0.90
C CYS A 164 9.03 -19.69 0.24
N ASP A 165 8.19 -19.68 1.27
CA ASP A 165 8.42 -18.89 2.49
C ASP A 165 9.68 -19.34 3.23
N LEU A 166 9.88 -20.64 3.46
CA LEU A 166 11.11 -21.16 4.05
C LEU A 166 12.35 -20.78 3.23
N SER A 167 12.27 -20.83 1.90
CA SER A 167 13.35 -20.37 1.02
C SER A 167 13.68 -18.89 1.25
N ARG A 168 12.67 -18.01 1.27
CA ARG A 168 12.85 -16.58 1.54
C ARG A 168 13.40 -16.30 2.94
N LEU A 169 12.99 -17.08 3.94
CA LEU A 169 13.49 -16.97 5.31
C LEU A 169 14.95 -17.38 5.40
N ALA A 170 15.34 -18.50 4.79
CA ALA A 170 16.75 -18.91 4.71
C ALA A 170 17.60 -17.82 4.03
N ALA A 171 17.16 -17.28 2.90
CA ALA A 171 17.84 -16.19 2.21
C ALA A 171 17.92 -14.90 3.04
N ARG A 172 16.90 -14.60 3.86
CA ARG A 172 16.90 -13.45 4.77
C ARG A 172 17.95 -13.58 5.88
N HIS A 173 18.19 -14.81 6.33
CA HIS A 173 19.20 -15.15 7.33
C HIS A 173 20.57 -15.51 6.72
N ASP A 174 20.83 -14.99 5.51
CA ASP A 174 22.09 -15.13 4.77
C ASP A 174 22.53 -16.59 4.57
N ASP A 175 21.55 -17.50 4.37
CA ASP A 175 21.77 -18.90 4.03
C ASP A 175 21.21 -19.25 2.64
N PRO A 176 21.84 -18.76 1.55
CA PRO A 176 21.36 -18.96 0.19
C PRO A 176 21.38 -20.44 -0.23
N ARG A 177 22.28 -21.25 0.35
CA ARG A 177 22.33 -22.69 0.07
C ARG A 177 21.03 -23.37 0.49
N SER A 178 20.63 -23.20 1.74
CA SER A 178 19.39 -23.80 2.24
C SER A 178 18.16 -23.18 1.59
N ALA A 179 18.22 -21.90 1.22
CA ALA A 179 17.18 -21.29 0.40
C ALA A 179 16.97 -22.02 -0.94
N ARG A 180 18.06 -22.37 -1.64
CA ARG A 180 18.01 -23.14 -2.90
C ARG A 180 17.51 -24.56 -2.69
N GLU A 181 17.95 -25.22 -1.61
CA GLU A 181 17.49 -26.58 -1.28
C GLU A 181 15.97 -26.62 -0.99
N TRP A 182 15.41 -25.64 -0.28
CA TRP A 182 13.95 -25.52 -0.10
C TRP A 182 13.22 -25.24 -1.42
N LEU A 183 13.74 -24.32 -2.23
CA LEU A 183 13.14 -23.93 -3.50
C LEU A 183 13.14 -25.07 -4.53
N ALA A 184 14.14 -25.96 -4.46
CA ALA A 184 14.23 -27.15 -5.32
C ALA A 184 13.10 -28.17 -5.09
N LEU A 185 12.38 -28.08 -3.97
CA LEU A 185 11.22 -28.93 -3.68
C LEU A 185 9.92 -28.39 -4.32
N CYS A 186 9.92 -27.19 -4.88
CA CYS A 186 8.74 -26.57 -5.50
C CYS A 186 8.57 -26.99 -6.97
N ASP A 187 7.34 -26.87 -7.51
CA ASP A 187 7.12 -26.90 -8.96
C ASP A 187 7.56 -25.54 -9.56
N PRO A 188 8.54 -25.49 -10.50
CA PRO A 188 8.97 -24.25 -11.13
C PRO A 188 7.97 -23.71 -12.18
N THR A 189 6.98 -24.51 -12.58
CA THR A 189 6.02 -24.18 -13.65
C THR A 189 4.57 -24.46 -13.28
N PRO A 190 4.08 -23.99 -12.11
CA PRO A 190 2.73 -24.27 -11.68
C PRO A 190 1.71 -23.52 -12.55
N GLN A 191 0.48 -24.02 -12.57
CA GLN A 191 -0.64 -23.40 -13.30
C GLN A 191 -1.58 -22.57 -12.40
N ASP A 192 -1.33 -22.57 -11.09
CA ASP A 192 -2.01 -21.76 -10.08
C ASP A 192 -1.18 -20.50 -9.80
N ILE A 193 -1.84 -19.34 -9.76
CA ILE A 193 -1.17 -18.03 -9.62
C ILE A 193 -0.49 -17.86 -8.27
N ASP A 194 -1.05 -18.38 -7.19
CA ASP A 194 -0.45 -18.26 -5.85
C ASP A 194 0.85 -19.08 -5.80
N MET A 195 0.83 -20.29 -6.37
CA MET A 195 2.01 -21.14 -6.51
C MET A 195 3.11 -20.51 -7.40
N ASP A 196 2.73 -19.96 -8.57
CA ASP A 196 3.67 -19.34 -9.52
C ASP A 196 4.31 -18.08 -8.91
N SER A 197 3.49 -17.22 -8.33
CA SER A 197 3.92 -16.00 -7.67
C SER A 197 4.86 -16.30 -6.51
N SER A 198 4.52 -17.27 -5.66
CA SER A 198 5.37 -17.71 -4.56
C SER A 198 6.74 -18.17 -5.04
N TYR A 199 6.78 -18.98 -6.09
CA TYR A 199 8.02 -19.50 -6.67
C TYR A 199 8.87 -18.37 -7.28
N ARG A 200 8.27 -17.51 -8.10
CA ARG A 200 8.98 -16.40 -8.77
C ARG A 200 9.50 -15.38 -7.77
N VAL A 201 8.70 -15.01 -6.78
CA VAL A 201 9.11 -14.06 -5.73
C VAL A 201 10.18 -14.66 -4.83
N ALA A 202 10.10 -15.95 -4.49
CA ALA A 202 11.19 -16.62 -3.76
C ALA A 202 12.50 -16.66 -4.58
N THR A 203 12.41 -17.01 -5.86
CA THR A 203 13.55 -16.99 -6.79
C THR A 203 14.16 -15.60 -6.87
N ALA A 204 13.36 -14.59 -7.19
CA ALA A 204 13.81 -13.20 -7.31
C ALA A 204 14.42 -12.67 -6.00
N TYR A 205 13.84 -13.00 -4.85
CA TYR A 205 14.38 -12.60 -3.55
C TYR A 205 15.73 -13.25 -3.25
N LEU A 206 15.89 -14.54 -3.58
CA LEU A 206 17.16 -15.25 -3.46
C LEU A 206 18.22 -14.66 -4.41
N GLU A 207 17.89 -14.45 -5.69
CA GLU A 207 18.82 -13.88 -6.66
C GLU A 207 19.18 -12.42 -6.33
N THR A 208 18.29 -11.69 -5.64
CA THR A 208 18.61 -10.37 -5.06
C THR A 208 19.70 -10.47 -4.01
N LYS A 209 19.68 -11.50 -3.15
CA LYS A 209 20.73 -11.73 -2.14
C LYS A 209 22.07 -12.08 -2.79
N ASP A 210 22.05 -12.85 -3.87
CA ASP A 210 23.24 -13.22 -4.64
C ASP A 210 23.68 -12.15 -5.65
N ARG A 211 23.00 -11.00 -5.69
CA ARG A 211 23.24 -9.87 -6.61
C ARG A 211 23.14 -10.25 -8.10
N GLN A 212 22.36 -11.26 -8.42
CA GLN A 212 22.08 -11.73 -9.78
C GLN A 212 20.88 -10.97 -10.38
N TRP A 213 21.06 -9.66 -10.60
CA TRP A 213 19.96 -8.76 -10.98
C TRP A 213 19.27 -9.16 -12.30
N ALA A 214 20.02 -9.69 -13.27
CA ALA A 214 19.44 -10.18 -14.52
C ALA A 214 18.50 -11.37 -14.30
N ALA A 215 18.82 -12.26 -13.34
CA ALA A 215 17.96 -13.39 -12.99
C ALA A 215 16.69 -12.94 -12.26
N VAL A 216 16.76 -11.84 -11.49
CA VAL A 216 15.56 -11.20 -10.90
C VAL A 216 14.60 -10.74 -12.00
N ILE A 217 15.11 -10.04 -13.03
CA ILE A 217 14.31 -9.59 -14.16
C ILE A 217 13.77 -10.78 -14.97
N GLN A 218 14.56 -11.82 -15.17
CA GLN A 218 14.09 -13.04 -15.82
C GLN A 218 12.93 -13.70 -15.07
N ALA A 219 12.96 -13.70 -13.72
CA ALA A 219 11.92 -14.28 -12.89
C ALA A 219 10.63 -13.43 -12.85
N LEU A 220 10.73 -12.10 -12.83
CA LEU A 220 9.59 -11.19 -12.62
C LEU A 220 9.11 -10.45 -13.88
N GLY A 221 9.84 -10.55 -15.00
CA GLY A 221 9.59 -9.79 -16.22
C GLY A 221 10.29 -8.43 -16.22
N GLU A 222 10.22 -7.71 -17.36
CA GLU A 222 10.85 -6.40 -17.51
C GLU A 222 10.00 -5.27 -16.91
N GLY A 223 8.67 -5.37 -17.06
CA GLY A 223 7.68 -4.45 -16.54
C GLY A 223 6.80 -5.04 -15.43
N ALA A 224 6.04 -4.18 -14.76
CA ALA A 224 5.17 -4.55 -13.64
C ALA A 224 3.95 -5.41 -14.01
N ASP A 225 3.66 -5.60 -15.31
CA ASP A 225 2.52 -6.38 -15.84
C ASP A 225 2.94 -7.53 -16.76
N ASP A 226 4.25 -7.73 -16.96
CA ASP A 226 4.77 -8.74 -17.89
C ASP A 226 4.45 -10.15 -17.41
N VAL A 227 4.58 -10.37 -16.09
CA VAL A 227 4.25 -11.61 -15.41
C VAL A 227 3.13 -11.35 -14.42
N PRO A 228 2.01 -12.11 -14.46
CA PRO A 228 0.96 -11.99 -13.45
C PRO A 228 1.49 -12.45 -12.10
N ILE A 229 1.32 -11.61 -11.08
CA ILE A 229 1.68 -11.89 -9.69
C ILE A 229 0.42 -11.77 -8.86
N ALA A 230 0.22 -12.68 -7.90
CA ALA A 230 -0.91 -12.63 -6.98
C ALA A 230 -0.88 -11.33 -6.17
N ASP A 231 -2.03 -10.67 -6.04
CA ASP A 231 -2.19 -9.34 -5.41
C ASP A 231 -1.44 -9.17 -4.08
N HIS A 232 -1.44 -10.20 -3.24
CA HIS A 232 -0.81 -10.17 -1.92
C HIS A 232 0.73 -10.19 -1.95
N MET A 233 1.34 -10.49 -3.11
CA MET A 233 2.79 -10.49 -3.33
C MET A 233 3.29 -9.34 -4.21
N ASP A 234 2.39 -8.62 -4.90
CA ASP A 234 2.72 -7.50 -5.82
C ASP A 234 3.75 -6.53 -5.24
N SER A 235 3.52 -6.08 -4.00
CA SER A 235 4.39 -5.08 -3.37
C SER A 235 5.83 -5.57 -3.21
N LEU A 236 6.04 -6.85 -2.88
CA LEU A 236 7.38 -7.41 -2.75
C LEU A 236 8.00 -7.65 -4.12
N ALA A 237 7.24 -8.22 -5.06
CA ALA A 237 7.69 -8.46 -6.43
C ALA A 237 8.17 -7.16 -7.09
N TRP A 238 7.34 -6.11 -7.08
CA TRP A 238 7.67 -4.84 -7.71
C TRP A 238 8.84 -4.11 -7.06
N VAL A 239 8.98 -4.14 -5.72
CA VAL A 239 10.14 -3.52 -5.06
C VAL A 239 11.43 -4.27 -5.42
N VAL A 240 11.40 -5.60 -5.44
CA VAL A 240 12.55 -6.43 -5.82
C VAL A 240 12.91 -6.22 -7.30
N GLN A 241 11.91 -6.16 -8.19
CA GLN A 241 12.08 -5.88 -9.62
C GLN A 241 12.67 -4.49 -9.86
N ALA A 242 12.12 -3.45 -9.22
CA ALA A 242 12.64 -2.09 -9.33
C ALA A 242 14.07 -1.99 -8.79
N ASN A 243 14.38 -2.66 -7.68
CA ASN A 243 15.73 -2.71 -7.15
C ASN A 243 16.71 -3.33 -8.15
N ALA A 244 16.31 -4.42 -8.81
CA ALA A 244 17.15 -5.05 -9.82
C ALA A 244 17.44 -4.11 -11.00
N TRP A 245 16.44 -3.37 -11.49
CA TRP A 245 16.65 -2.35 -12.52
C TRP A 245 17.58 -1.21 -12.06
N GLU A 246 17.41 -0.73 -10.83
CA GLU A 246 18.30 0.27 -10.24
C GLU A 246 19.75 -0.24 -10.17
N MET A 247 19.95 -1.47 -9.70
CA MET A 247 21.28 -2.08 -9.58
C MET A 247 21.94 -2.41 -10.93
N LEU A 248 21.14 -2.54 -12.00
CA LEU A 248 21.62 -2.63 -13.38
C LEU A 248 21.94 -1.25 -14.00
N GLY A 249 21.79 -0.16 -13.25
CA GLY A 249 22.05 1.20 -13.72
C GLY A 249 20.95 1.75 -14.63
N GLN A 250 19.72 1.24 -14.52
CA GLN A 250 18.55 1.64 -15.32
C GLN A 250 17.42 2.19 -14.42
N PRO A 251 17.66 3.29 -13.67
CA PRO A 251 16.67 3.87 -12.77
C PRO A 251 15.39 4.33 -13.49
N GLU A 252 15.48 4.67 -14.78
CA GLU A 252 14.34 5.05 -15.62
C GLU A 252 13.32 3.92 -15.81
N ARG A 253 13.76 2.65 -15.72
CA ARG A 253 12.87 1.48 -15.73
C ARG A 253 12.31 1.17 -14.35
N ALA A 254 13.09 1.39 -13.30
CA ALA A 254 12.70 1.14 -11.91
C ALA A 254 11.61 2.10 -11.42
N LEU A 255 11.70 3.39 -11.76
CA LEU A 255 10.81 4.44 -11.28
C LEU A 255 9.31 4.17 -11.55
N PRO A 256 8.86 3.89 -12.80
CA PRO A 256 7.45 3.64 -13.07
C PRO A 256 6.90 2.39 -12.35
N ILE A 257 7.76 1.37 -12.11
CA ILE A 257 7.39 0.19 -11.34
C ILE A 257 7.10 0.57 -9.88
N LEU A 258 7.97 1.37 -9.26
CA LEU A 258 7.75 1.85 -7.88
C LEU A 258 6.55 2.79 -7.77
N GLU A 259 6.35 3.69 -8.73
CA GLU A 259 5.19 4.60 -8.73
C GLU A 259 3.88 3.81 -8.76
N LYS A 260 3.80 2.79 -9.62
CA LYS A 260 2.66 1.87 -9.66
C LYS A 260 2.52 1.08 -8.36
N ALA A 261 3.61 0.57 -7.80
CA ALA A 261 3.58 -0.15 -6.53
C ALA A 261 3.06 0.72 -5.39
N MET A 262 3.53 1.97 -5.33
CA MET A 262 3.11 2.91 -4.31
C MET A 262 1.65 3.30 -4.50
N SER A 263 1.18 3.49 -5.74
CA SER A 263 -0.22 3.85 -6.02
C SER A 263 -1.20 2.80 -5.47
N ARG A 264 -0.85 1.51 -5.51
CA ARG A 264 -1.63 0.43 -4.89
C ARG A 264 -1.42 0.34 -3.37
N ALA A 265 -0.17 0.32 -2.88
CA ALA A 265 0.14 -0.04 -1.50
C ALA A 265 1.38 0.66 -0.92
N SER A 266 1.44 2.00 -0.97
CA SER A 266 2.57 2.80 -0.49
C SER A 266 3.12 2.42 0.89
N GLY A 267 2.26 2.15 1.88
CA GLY A 267 2.68 1.73 3.22
C GLY A 267 3.40 0.38 3.22
N SER A 268 2.96 -0.57 2.39
CA SER A 268 3.63 -1.87 2.22
C SER A 268 4.97 -1.71 1.51
N VAL A 269 5.02 -0.93 0.42
CA VAL A 269 6.25 -0.62 -0.32
C VAL A 269 7.31 -0.02 0.60
N LYS A 270 6.95 1.00 1.39
CA LYS A 270 7.86 1.62 2.35
C LYS A 270 8.43 0.61 3.34
N ARG A 271 7.58 -0.24 3.94
CA ARG A 271 8.03 -1.26 4.89
C ARG A 271 9.01 -2.24 4.26
N ILE A 272 8.80 -2.64 3.00
CA ILE A 272 9.68 -3.57 2.29
C ILE A 272 11.03 -2.90 2.00
N VAL A 273 11.01 -1.67 1.47
CA VAL A 273 12.21 -0.85 1.23
C VAL A 273 13.02 -0.69 2.51
N ASP A 274 12.40 -0.24 3.60
CA ASP A 274 13.08 -0.02 4.89
C ASP A 274 13.64 -1.33 5.47
N LYS A 275 12.85 -2.40 5.42
CA LYS A 275 13.22 -3.71 6.01
C LYS A 275 14.38 -4.37 5.26
N HIS A 276 14.44 -4.20 3.94
CA HIS A 276 15.39 -4.92 3.09
C HIS A 276 16.51 -4.03 2.53
N GLY A 277 16.46 -2.71 2.73
CA GLY A 277 17.45 -1.78 2.20
C GLY A 277 17.46 -1.73 0.66
N LEU A 278 16.29 -1.81 0.03
CA LEU A 278 16.13 -1.88 -1.42
C LEU A 278 15.83 -0.50 -2.03
N CYS A 279 16.16 -0.30 -3.31
CA CYS A 279 15.88 0.92 -4.07
C CYS A 279 16.40 2.23 -3.43
N PRO A 280 17.64 2.31 -2.93
CA PRO A 280 18.13 3.51 -2.26
C PRO A 280 18.06 4.79 -3.09
N LEU A 281 18.13 4.71 -4.42
CA LEU A 281 18.08 5.88 -5.31
C LEU A 281 16.66 6.18 -5.83
N THR A 282 15.93 5.16 -6.26
CA THR A 282 14.66 5.31 -6.99
C THR A 282 13.47 5.44 -6.06
N TYR A 283 13.50 4.86 -4.85
CA TYR A 283 12.41 5.01 -3.88
C TYR A 283 12.19 6.46 -3.43
N PRO A 284 13.24 7.23 -3.02
CA PRO A 284 13.06 8.65 -2.68
C PRO A 284 12.48 9.47 -3.84
N GLN A 285 12.86 9.16 -5.09
CA GLN A 285 12.34 9.83 -6.29
C GLN A 285 10.85 9.51 -6.50
N ALA A 286 10.46 8.22 -6.48
CA ALA A 286 9.06 7.81 -6.56
C ALA A 286 8.21 8.41 -5.43
N ALA A 287 8.76 8.45 -4.21
CA ALA A 287 8.10 9.06 -3.06
C ALA A 287 7.89 10.56 -3.25
N GLN A 288 8.86 11.27 -3.83
CA GLN A 288 8.75 12.70 -4.17
C GLN A 288 7.70 12.94 -5.26
N VAL A 289 7.70 12.13 -6.33
CA VAL A 289 6.71 12.24 -7.41
C VAL A 289 5.30 12.01 -6.86
N ARG A 290 5.08 10.96 -6.07
CA ARG A 290 3.80 10.71 -5.38
C ARG A 290 3.40 11.88 -4.48
N THR A 291 4.33 12.38 -3.66
CA THR A 291 4.06 13.53 -2.78
C THR A 291 3.66 14.76 -3.59
N SER A 292 4.28 14.97 -4.76
CA SER A 292 3.93 16.07 -5.66
C SER A 292 2.53 15.92 -6.29
N HIS A 293 2.15 14.70 -6.69
CA HIS A 293 0.81 14.39 -7.20
C HIS A 293 -0.26 14.54 -6.10
N ALA A 294 0.02 14.04 -4.90
CA ALA A 294 -0.85 14.23 -3.74
C ALA A 294 -1.01 15.70 -3.38
N ALA A 295 0.08 16.48 -3.40
CA ALA A 295 0.05 17.91 -3.17
C ALA A 295 -0.74 18.67 -4.24
N ALA A 296 -0.65 18.25 -5.50
CA ALA A 296 -1.45 18.80 -6.59
C ALA A 296 -2.95 18.47 -6.41
N ALA A 297 -3.28 17.23 -6.06
CA ALA A 297 -4.65 16.77 -5.81
C ALA A 297 -5.30 17.52 -4.65
N VAL A 298 -4.58 17.66 -3.52
CA VAL A 298 -5.07 18.43 -2.36
C VAL A 298 -5.19 19.92 -2.67
N GLY A 299 -4.26 20.48 -3.44
CA GLY A 299 -4.36 21.85 -3.93
C GLY A 299 -5.61 22.07 -4.81
N ALA A 300 -5.94 21.11 -5.67
CA ALA A 300 -7.16 21.13 -6.49
C ALA A 300 -8.44 21.00 -5.65
N ALA A 301 -8.47 20.05 -4.71
CA ALA A 301 -9.59 19.81 -3.79
C ALA A 301 -9.86 20.99 -2.85
N SER A 302 -8.83 21.76 -2.50
CA SER A 302 -8.94 23.00 -1.71
C SER A 302 -9.46 24.20 -2.53
N GLY A 303 -9.97 23.95 -3.74
CA GLY A 303 -10.50 24.97 -4.62
C GLY A 303 -9.45 25.64 -5.51
N GLY A 304 -8.20 25.17 -5.55
CA GLY A 304 -7.15 25.80 -6.35
C GLY A 304 -7.45 25.86 -7.84
N THR A 305 -8.08 24.82 -8.39
CA THR A 305 -8.49 24.78 -9.81
C THR A 305 -9.67 25.71 -10.08
N ILE A 306 -10.71 25.65 -9.24
CA ILE A 306 -11.88 26.53 -9.34
C ILE A 306 -11.46 27.99 -9.18
N GLY A 307 -10.54 28.27 -8.26
CA GLY A 307 -10.01 29.61 -8.02
C GLY A 307 -9.34 30.21 -9.26
N LYS A 308 -8.57 29.41 -10.01
CA LYS A 308 -7.99 29.84 -11.30
C LYS A 308 -9.06 30.15 -12.35
N VAL A 309 -10.09 29.31 -12.45
CA VAL A 309 -11.20 29.54 -13.39
C VAL A 309 -11.96 30.82 -13.03
N LEU A 310 -12.31 31.00 -11.75
CA LEU A 310 -12.99 32.20 -11.26
C LEU A 310 -12.16 33.47 -11.50
N LEU A 311 -10.85 33.42 -11.28
CA LEU A 311 -9.94 34.53 -11.59
C LEU A 311 -9.91 34.83 -13.11
N GLY A 312 -9.90 33.80 -13.96
CA GLY A 312 -9.97 33.97 -15.41
C GLY A 312 -11.28 34.60 -15.87
N VAL A 313 -12.43 34.12 -15.36
CA VAL A 313 -13.75 34.68 -15.65
C VAL A 313 -13.86 36.12 -15.13
N ALA A 314 -13.38 36.37 -13.91
CA ALA A 314 -13.35 37.71 -13.32
C ALA A 314 -12.53 38.69 -14.18
N ALA A 315 -11.34 38.28 -14.63
CA ALA A 315 -10.51 39.10 -15.50
C ALA A 315 -11.23 39.42 -16.83
N LEU A 316 -11.85 38.42 -17.46
CA LEU A 316 -12.61 38.60 -18.69
C LEU A 316 -13.79 39.56 -18.52
N GLN A 317 -14.62 39.34 -17.48
CA GLN A 317 -15.76 40.21 -17.18
C GLN A 317 -15.34 41.64 -16.82
N GLY A 318 -14.22 41.79 -16.10
CA GLY A 318 -13.64 43.08 -15.77
C GLY A 318 -13.23 43.84 -17.03
N VAL A 319 -12.59 43.18 -17.99
CA VAL A 319 -12.20 43.80 -19.28
C VAL A 319 -13.44 44.23 -20.08
N ILE A 320 -14.47 43.38 -20.17
CA ILE A 320 -15.71 43.71 -20.88
C ILE A 320 -16.43 44.88 -20.21
N GLY A 321 -16.59 44.85 -18.89
CA GLY A 321 -17.25 45.90 -18.12
C GLY A 321 -16.53 47.24 -18.22
N LEU A 322 -15.20 47.26 -18.09
CA LEU A 322 -14.39 48.47 -18.29
C LEU A 322 -14.45 48.99 -19.72
N GLY A 323 -14.48 48.11 -20.71
CA GLY A 323 -14.66 48.47 -22.13
C GLY A 323 -15.99 49.18 -22.37
N LEU A 324 -17.09 48.65 -21.85
CA LEU A 324 -18.41 49.29 -21.92
C LEU A 324 -18.42 50.68 -21.26
N LEU A 325 -17.85 50.77 -20.05
CA LEU A 325 -17.76 52.06 -19.34
C LEU A 325 -16.89 53.08 -20.09
N ALA A 326 -15.80 52.64 -20.73
CA ALA A 326 -14.95 53.51 -21.54
C ALA A 326 -15.66 54.01 -22.80
N VAL A 327 -16.42 53.16 -23.50
CA VAL A 327 -17.23 53.55 -24.67
C VAL A 327 -18.27 54.61 -24.28
N ILE A 328 -19.00 54.39 -23.18
CA ILE A 328 -20.00 55.34 -22.66
C ILE A 328 -19.31 56.65 -22.23
N GLY A 329 -18.15 56.56 -21.57
CA GLY A 329 -17.33 57.72 -21.21
C GLY A 329 -16.91 58.53 -22.43
N LEU A 330 -16.47 57.87 -23.51
CA LEU A 330 -16.12 58.56 -24.76
C LEU A 330 -17.33 59.20 -25.45
N GLN A 331 -18.49 58.53 -25.45
CA GLN A 331 -19.74 59.07 -25.98
C GLN A 331 -20.16 60.34 -25.22
N THR A 332 -20.13 60.30 -23.89
CA THR A 332 -20.50 61.45 -23.04
C THR A 332 -19.54 62.63 -23.14
N LEU A 333 -18.26 62.39 -23.45
CA LEU A 333 -17.25 63.44 -23.65
C LEU A 333 -17.27 64.08 -25.05
N GLY A 334 -18.22 63.71 -25.93
CA GLY A 334 -18.40 64.35 -27.25
C GLY A 334 -17.33 63.98 -28.30
N LEU A 335 -16.49 62.99 -28.03
CA LEU A 335 -15.43 62.53 -28.94
C LEU A 335 -15.96 61.66 -30.11
N PHE A 336 -17.25 61.29 -30.09
CA PHE A 336 -17.88 60.36 -31.02
C PHE A 336 -19.07 60.94 -31.81
N HIS A 337 -19.10 62.25 -32.06
CA HIS A 337 -20.19 62.89 -32.83
C HIS A 337 -20.19 62.63 -34.36
N LEU A 338 -19.38 61.70 -34.89
CA LEU A 338 -19.27 61.42 -36.33
C LEU A 338 -19.96 60.13 -36.79
N VAL A 339 -20.62 59.39 -35.89
CA VAL A 339 -21.35 58.17 -36.25
C VAL A 339 -22.81 58.38 -35.90
N ASP A 340 -23.60 58.85 -36.88
CA ASP A 340 -25.07 58.91 -36.81
C ASP A 340 -25.63 57.49 -36.84
N LEU A 341 -25.56 56.80 -35.70
CA LEU A 341 -26.38 55.63 -35.41
C LEU A 341 -27.71 56.17 -34.89
N GLU A 342 -28.74 56.08 -35.73
CA GLU A 342 -30.13 56.42 -35.47
C GLU A 342 -30.62 55.68 -34.21
N SER A 343 -30.47 56.32 -33.05
CA SER A 343 -30.67 55.71 -31.73
C SER A 343 -32.17 55.61 -31.42
N SER A 344 -32.75 54.44 -31.66
CA SER A 344 -34.10 54.11 -31.22
C SER A 344 -34.15 53.88 -29.71
N GLY A 345 -34.38 54.94 -28.92
CA GLY A 345 -35.10 54.96 -27.64
C GLY A 345 -34.75 54.02 -26.45
N GLU A 346 -33.83 53.07 -26.56
CA GLU A 346 -33.59 52.02 -25.55
C GLU A 346 -32.20 52.07 -24.87
N ASP A 347 -31.42 53.15 -25.04
CA ASP A 347 -29.99 53.21 -24.68
C ASP A 347 -29.65 53.38 -23.17
N MET A 348 -30.63 53.40 -22.25
CA MET A 348 -30.34 53.49 -20.81
C MET A 348 -29.73 52.21 -20.18
N GLY A 349 -29.60 51.12 -20.92
CA GLY A 349 -29.17 49.82 -20.38
C GLY A 349 -27.65 49.62 -20.21
N ALA A 350 -26.80 50.35 -20.94
CA ALA A 350 -25.39 50.00 -21.05
C ALA A 350 -24.54 50.36 -19.81
N LEU A 351 -24.82 51.51 -19.17
CA LEU A 351 -24.11 51.96 -17.97
C LEU A 351 -24.36 51.05 -16.75
N PRO A 352 -25.61 50.70 -16.39
CA PRO A 352 -25.85 49.76 -15.30
C PRO A 352 -25.28 48.37 -15.63
N ALA A 353 -25.33 47.92 -16.88
CA ALA A 353 -24.72 46.65 -17.28
C ALA A 353 -23.19 46.64 -17.07
N GLY A 354 -22.49 47.71 -17.46
CA GLY A 354 -21.04 47.85 -17.26
C GLY A 354 -20.65 47.81 -15.78
N LEU A 355 -21.37 48.54 -14.91
CA LEU A 355 -21.13 48.53 -13.47
C LEU A 355 -21.39 47.17 -12.82
N VAL A 356 -22.48 46.49 -13.21
CA VAL A 356 -22.80 45.14 -12.71
C VAL A 356 -21.69 44.16 -13.10
N MET A 357 -21.21 44.20 -14.34
CA MET A 357 -20.12 43.31 -14.80
C MET A 357 -18.82 43.51 -14.02
N VAL A 358 -18.43 44.76 -13.74
CA VAL A 358 -17.25 45.06 -12.91
C VAL A 358 -17.46 44.60 -11.46
N GLY A 359 -18.66 44.79 -10.91
CA GLY A 359 -19.00 44.32 -9.56
C GLY A 359 -18.94 42.79 -9.42
N VAL A 360 -19.52 42.06 -10.38
CA VAL A 360 -19.44 40.59 -10.43
C VAL A 360 -17.99 40.13 -10.61
N ALA A 361 -17.24 40.75 -11.52
CA ALA A 361 -15.82 40.47 -11.72
C ALA A 361 -15.02 40.63 -10.41
N PHE A 362 -15.26 41.69 -9.64
CA PHE A 362 -14.59 41.90 -8.36
C PHE A 362 -14.90 40.80 -7.34
N VAL A 363 -16.17 40.42 -7.18
CA VAL A 363 -16.58 39.35 -6.24
C VAL A 363 -15.98 38.01 -6.65
N LEU A 364 -16.10 37.64 -7.92
CA LEU A 364 -15.53 36.40 -8.45
C LEU A 364 -14.00 36.39 -8.34
N GLY A 365 -13.35 37.53 -8.58
CA GLY A 365 -11.91 37.68 -8.45
C GLY A 365 -11.43 37.50 -7.02
N LEU A 366 -12.13 38.10 -6.04
CA LEU A 366 -11.82 37.94 -4.62
C LEU A 366 -12.03 36.50 -4.14
N MET A 367 -13.15 35.87 -4.52
CA MET A 367 -13.40 34.46 -4.21
C MET A 367 -12.35 33.56 -4.85
N GLY A 368 -12.05 33.77 -6.14
CA GLY A 368 -11.07 33.01 -6.90
C GLY A 368 -9.67 33.11 -6.31
N TYR A 369 -9.24 34.32 -5.91
CA TYR A 369 -7.97 34.54 -5.22
C TYR A 369 -7.88 33.80 -3.89
N ARG A 370 -8.93 33.85 -3.05
CA ARG A 370 -8.93 33.16 -1.75
C ARG A 370 -8.85 31.64 -1.92
N MET A 371 -9.57 31.08 -2.89
CA MET A 371 -9.53 29.64 -3.19
C MET A 371 -8.19 29.22 -3.78
N TYR A 372 -7.63 30.02 -4.70
CA TYR A 372 -6.29 29.79 -5.25
C TYR A 372 -5.21 29.82 -4.16
N ALA A 373 -5.24 30.84 -3.28
CA ALA A 373 -4.30 30.98 -2.18
C ALA A 373 -4.43 29.82 -1.18
N ALA A 374 -5.65 29.37 -0.87
CA ALA A 374 -5.88 28.20 -0.03
C ALA A 374 -5.30 26.92 -0.65
N GLY A 375 -5.50 26.69 -1.95
CA GLY A 375 -4.91 25.54 -2.66
C GLY A 375 -3.39 25.60 -2.76
N ALA A 376 -2.81 26.77 -3.05
CA ALA A 376 -1.37 26.98 -3.07
C ALA A 376 -0.74 26.74 -1.69
N LYS A 377 -1.41 27.20 -0.62
CA LYS A 377 -1.02 26.96 0.76
C LYS A 377 -1.06 25.48 1.10
N ALA A 378 -2.16 24.78 0.83
CA ALA A 378 -2.26 23.34 1.10
C ALA A 378 -1.19 22.53 0.36
N ARG A 379 -0.92 22.87 -0.91
CA ARG A 379 0.17 22.27 -1.71
C ARG A 379 1.54 22.55 -1.07
N ARG A 380 1.80 23.78 -0.63
CA ARG A 380 3.05 24.16 0.04
C ARG A 380 3.25 23.37 1.34
N LEU A 381 2.21 23.23 2.16
CA LEU A 381 2.26 22.47 3.41
C LEU A 381 2.57 20.99 3.16
N LEU A 382 2.01 20.39 2.11
CA LEU A 382 2.33 18.99 1.79
C LEU A 382 3.77 18.78 1.35
N LEU A 383 4.34 19.74 0.61
CA LEU A 383 5.71 19.65 0.10
C LEU A 383 6.77 20.02 1.15
N HIS A 384 6.50 21.03 1.98
CA HIS A 384 7.50 21.65 2.86
C HIS A 384 7.11 21.70 4.33
N GLY A 385 5.89 21.29 4.69
CA GLY A 385 5.45 21.26 6.08
C GLY A 385 6.18 20.19 6.88
N VAL A 386 6.27 20.42 8.18
CA VAL A 386 6.92 19.51 9.12
C VAL A 386 5.96 18.36 9.42
N SER A 387 6.36 17.12 9.13
CA SER A 387 5.58 15.94 9.47
C SER A 387 5.48 15.77 10.99
N THR A 388 4.26 15.62 11.49
CA THR A 388 3.97 15.35 12.90
C THR A 388 2.68 14.54 13.03
N THR A 389 2.25 14.28 14.26
CA THR A 389 0.96 13.68 14.57
C THR A 389 0.00 14.68 15.19
N ALA A 390 -1.29 14.50 14.95
CA ALA A 390 -2.35 15.28 15.55
C ALA A 390 -3.46 14.37 16.07
N GLU A 391 -4.05 14.74 17.20
CA GLU A 391 -5.20 14.05 17.76
C GLU A 391 -6.49 14.70 17.26
N LEU A 392 -7.41 13.92 16.68
CA LEU A 392 -8.70 14.40 16.20
C LEU A 392 -9.61 14.78 17.38
N GLN A 393 -9.96 16.07 17.50
CA GLN A 393 -10.82 16.57 18.58
C GLN A 393 -12.29 16.55 18.18
N SER A 394 -12.60 17.01 16.97
CA SER A 394 -13.96 16.98 16.41
C SER A 394 -13.94 16.92 14.89
N ILE A 395 -15.01 16.38 14.32
CA ILE A 395 -15.30 16.39 12.88
C ILE A 395 -16.68 17.01 12.69
N GLY A 396 -16.81 17.97 11.77
CA GLY A 396 -18.06 18.66 11.49
C GLY A 396 -18.24 18.94 10.01
N ARG A 397 -19.45 18.73 9.47
CA ARG A 397 -19.75 19.03 8.07
C ARG A 397 -19.75 20.55 7.86
N THR A 398 -19.10 21.02 6.80
CA THR A 398 -18.99 22.47 6.49
C THR A 398 -20.24 23.04 5.80
N GLY A 399 -21.11 22.16 5.29
CA GLY A 399 -22.26 22.53 4.46
C GLY A 399 -21.94 22.60 2.95
N THR A 400 -20.67 22.48 2.55
CA THR A 400 -20.26 22.47 1.14
C THR A 400 -20.10 21.03 0.62
N THR A 401 -20.44 20.81 -0.65
CA THR A 401 -20.15 19.59 -1.40
C THR A 401 -19.33 19.93 -2.65
N VAL A 402 -18.49 19.01 -3.10
CA VAL A 402 -17.75 19.11 -4.37
C VAL A 402 -17.91 17.79 -5.11
N ASN A 403 -18.56 17.81 -6.27
CA ASN A 403 -18.91 16.60 -7.03
C ASN A 403 -19.63 15.57 -6.14
N ASP A 404 -20.67 16.01 -5.42
CA ASP A 404 -21.45 15.20 -4.48
C ASP A 404 -20.70 14.65 -3.26
N VAL A 405 -19.39 14.93 -3.14
CA VAL A 405 -18.60 14.57 -1.96
C VAL A 405 -18.69 15.70 -0.90
N PRO A 406 -19.18 15.42 0.32
CA PRO A 406 -19.26 16.44 1.37
C PRO A 406 -17.89 16.86 1.90
N GLN A 407 -17.74 18.16 2.15
CA GLN A 407 -16.57 18.73 2.81
C GLN A 407 -16.77 18.77 4.33
N TYR A 408 -15.81 18.21 5.08
CA TYR A 408 -15.75 18.23 6.53
C TYR A 408 -14.63 19.13 7.02
N ARG A 409 -14.83 19.75 8.18
CA ARG A 409 -13.81 20.41 8.99
C ARG A 409 -13.38 19.43 10.08
N LEU A 410 -12.08 19.21 10.17
CA LEU A 410 -11.45 18.42 11.21
C LEU A 410 -10.74 19.41 12.13
N ASP A 411 -11.14 19.42 13.40
CA ASP A 411 -10.47 20.19 14.45
C ASP A 411 -9.46 19.25 15.13
N LEU A 412 -8.20 19.63 15.10
CA LEU A 412 -7.05 18.80 15.41
C LEU A 412 -6.24 19.42 16.54
N LEU A 413 -5.66 18.57 17.40
CA LEU A 413 -4.66 18.95 18.38
C LEU A 413 -3.29 18.46 17.91
N VAL A 414 -2.55 19.33 17.24
CA VAL A 414 -1.27 19.02 16.58
C VAL A 414 -0.14 19.00 17.61
N ARG A 415 0.67 17.95 17.64
CA ARG A 415 1.87 17.87 18.48
C ARG A 415 3.01 18.63 17.80
N VAL A 416 3.56 19.66 18.45
CA VAL A 416 4.72 20.39 17.93
C VAL A 416 6.03 19.77 18.43
N PRO A 417 7.11 19.75 17.63
CA PRO A 417 8.39 19.15 18.03
C PRO A 417 8.98 19.69 19.34
N ALA A 418 8.65 20.92 19.72
CA ALA A 418 9.06 21.54 20.99
C ALA A 418 8.33 21.01 22.24
N GLY A 419 7.51 19.95 22.12
CA GLY A 419 6.84 19.28 23.25
C GLY A 419 5.47 19.84 23.64
N GLY A 420 4.93 20.79 22.88
CA GLY A 420 3.59 21.35 23.08
C GLY A 420 2.52 20.73 22.18
N THR A 421 1.27 21.14 22.39
CA THR A 421 0.14 20.86 21.50
C THR A 421 -0.53 22.14 21.07
N GLN A 422 -0.95 22.23 19.82
CA GLN A 422 -1.62 23.42 19.29
C GLN A 422 -2.90 23.06 18.54
N PRO A 423 -4.02 23.76 18.81
CA PRO A 423 -5.24 23.57 18.03
C PRO A 423 -5.03 24.06 16.59
N ALA A 424 -5.45 23.26 15.63
CA ALA A 424 -5.46 23.58 14.22
C ALA A 424 -6.76 23.05 13.59
N SER A 425 -7.12 23.56 12.42
CA SER A 425 -8.27 23.04 11.69
C SER A 425 -7.93 22.86 10.22
N THR A 426 -8.44 21.79 9.63
CA THR A 426 -8.28 21.52 8.20
C THR A 426 -9.59 21.08 7.59
N LYS A 427 -9.72 21.26 6.27
CA LYS A 427 -10.92 20.90 5.52
C LYS A 427 -10.58 19.78 4.55
N LEU A 428 -11.44 18.76 4.50
CA LEU A 428 -11.25 17.60 3.64
C LEU A 428 -12.56 17.18 2.99
N LEU A 429 -12.49 16.73 1.74
CA LEU A 429 -13.58 16.03 1.08
C LEU A 429 -13.50 14.57 1.52
N LEU A 430 -14.52 14.09 2.23
CA LEU A 430 -14.59 12.71 2.71
C LEU A 430 -15.84 12.07 2.15
N ASP A 431 -15.69 10.86 1.62
CA ASP A 431 -16.85 10.02 1.30
C ASP A 431 -17.59 9.63 2.59
N ALA A 432 -18.90 9.42 2.51
CA ALA A 432 -19.71 9.01 3.67
C ALA A 432 -19.18 7.72 4.35
N THR A 433 -18.57 6.83 3.56
CA THR A 433 -17.94 5.59 4.06
C THR A 433 -16.64 5.84 4.83
N GLU A 434 -15.89 6.89 4.49
CA GLU A 434 -14.61 7.22 5.14
C GLU A 434 -14.79 7.93 6.47
N VAL A 435 -15.88 8.69 6.64
CA VAL A 435 -16.15 9.46 7.87
C VAL A 435 -16.14 8.58 9.12
N GLY A 436 -16.58 7.32 9.01
CA GLY A 436 -16.58 6.36 10.12
C GLY A 436 -15.19 6.01 10.65
N THR A 437 -14.13 6.23 9.86
CA THR A 437 -12.74 6.00 10.28
C THR A 437 -12.18 7.13 11.16
N PHE A 438 -12.83 8.31 11.15
CA PHE A 438 -12.41 9.49 11.88
C PHE A 438 -13.14 9.59 13.23
N VAL A 439 -12.65 8.82 14.21
CA VAL A 439 -13.18 8.84 15.58
C VAL A 439 -12.42 9.86 16.43
N LYS A 440 -13.12 10.60 17.30
CA LYS A 440 -12.47 11.48 18.28
C LYS A 440 -11.38 10.73 19.06
N GLY A 441 -10.21 11.34 19.19
CA GLY A 441 -9.00 10.73 19.77
C GLY A 441 -8.12 9.98 18.76
N ALA A 442 -8.56 9.81 17.51
CA ALA A 442 -7.72 9.21 16.47
C ALA A 442 -6.44 10.03 16.25
N ILE A 443 -5.30 9.35 16.16
CA ILE A 443 -4.01 9.96 15.87
C ILE A 443 -3.80 9.96 14.35
N LEU A 444 -3.79 11.14 13.77
CA LEU A 444 -3.62 11.37 12.34
C LEU A 444 -2.21 11.87 12.05
N LYS A 445 -1.61 11.42 10.95
CA LYS A 445 -0.39 12.04 10.43
C LYS A 445 -0.74 13.32 9.70
N VAL A 446 0.00 14.38 10.00
CA VAL A 446 -0.23 15.70 9.42
C VAL A 446 1.08 16.38 9.07
N LYS A 447 1.02 17.35 8.15
CA LYS A 447 2.06 18.33 7.95
C LYS A 447 1.56 19.70 8.39
N PHE A 448 2.35 20.41 9.18
CA PHE A 448 2.01 21.74 9.67
C PHE A 448 3.10 22.77 9.32
N ASP A 449 2.71 24.05 9.31
CA ASP A 449 3.63 25.17 9.12
C ASP A 449 4.21 25.63 10.47
N PRO A 450 5.53 25.55 10.72
CA PRO A 450 6.11 26.02 11.97
C PRO A 450 5.96 27.55 12.16
N THR A 451 5.83 28.34 11.10
CA THR A 451 5.61 29.79 11.22
C THR A 451 4.14 30.16 11.39
N HIS A 452 3.23 29.27 11.01
CA HIS A 452 1.78 29.45 11.14
C HIS A 452 1.13 28.17 11.64
N PRO A 453 1.28 27.80 12.93
CA PRO A 453 0.95 26.44 13.36
C PRO A 453 -0.55 26.07 13.33
N GLY A 454 -1.44 27.04 13.12
CA GLY A 454 -2.86 26.77 12.82
C GLY A 454 -3.07 26.16 11.42
N ASP A 455 -2.05 26.17 10.57
CA ASP A 455 -2.08 25.70 9.19
C ASP A 455 -1.61 24.25 9.13
N VAL A 456 -2.56 23.35 8.88
CA VAL A 456 -2.33 21.92 8.88
C VAL A 456 -3.02 21.24 7.69
N VAL A 457 -2.38 20.20 7.17
CA VAL A 457 -2.91 19.33 6.12
C VAL A 457 -2.67 17.87 6.50
N LEU A 458 -3.62 16.98 6.20
CA LEU A 458 -3.43 15.54 6.43
C LEU A 458 -2.33 15.01 5.50
N ASP A 459 -1.45 14.17 6.04
CA ASP A 459 -0.38 13.54 5.28
C ASP A 459 -0.87 12.19 4.72
N PRO A 460 -0.94 11.99 3.38
CA PRO A 460 -1.48 10.77 2.79
C PRO A 460 -0.52 9.56 2.82
N THR A 461 0.60 9.63 3.57
CA THR A 461 1.70 8.64 3.58
C THR A 461 1.62 7.53 4.63
#